data_AF-A0A960BSV2-F1
#
_entry.id   AF-A0A960BSV2-F1
#
_cell.length_a   1.000
_cell.length_b   1.000
_cell.length_c   1.000
_cell.angle_alpha   90.00
_cell.angle_beta   90.00
_cell.angle_gamma   90.00
#
_symmetry.space_group_name_H-M   'P 1'
#
loop_
_entity.id
_entity.type
_entity.pdbx_description
1 polymer ?
#
loop_
_entity_poly.entity_id
_entity_poly.type
_entity_poly.pdbx_seq_one_letter_code
_entity_poly.pdbx_strand_id
1 'polypeptide(L)'
;MTPDPTKFITDVRAAFPLGEASPAAVRDLVTNALTNAASKGGVPIWTLPAAQSETVRELRLRRMALLFLLGLPGQVECDIDAERILQDAPSDSPYSVDEIVHHVQTRRETHGPVTEVTVFADGAPGGRLSAPGYVVTERPDSGEMNVANLFDEPMPLPDGTIVVASDDPVGPFDPTSDNDMLPGLTTIWIAPK
;
A
#
# COMPACT_ATOMS: atom_id res chain seq x y z
N MET A 1 -30.93 -31.86 -4.59
CA MET A 1 -30.84 -30.41 -4.30
C MET A 1 -29.60 -29.89 -4.98
N THR A 2 -29.76 -29.28 -6.15
CA THR A 2 -28.71 -28.50 -6.81
C THR A 2 -28.57 -27.19 -6.03
N PRO A 3 -27.36 -26.82 -5.55
CA PRO A 3 -27.18 -25.52 -4.92
C PRO A 3 -27.41 -24.41 -5.96
N ASP A 4 -28.19 -23.41 -5.56
CA ASP A 4 -28.49 -22.21 -6.35
C ASP A 4 -27.19 -21.41 -6.58
N PRO A 5 -26.78 -21.13 -7.84
CA PRO A 5 -25.58 -20.35 -8.15
C PRO A 5 -25.72 -18.85 -7.80
N THR A 6 -26.89 -18.41 -7.34
CA THR A 6 -27.17 -17.04 -6.93
C THR A 6 -26.94 -16.83 -5.42
N LYS A 7 -25.94 -17.51 -4.85
CA LYS A 7 -25.43 -17.10 -3.54
C LYS A 7 -24.74 -15.76 -3.76
N PHE A 8 -25.43 -14.67 -3.43
CA PHE A 8 -24.85 -13.33 -3.41
C PHE A 8 -23.54 -13.40 -2.60
N ILE A 9 -22.40 -13.42 -3.29
CA ILE A 9 -21.11 -13.17 -2.65
C ILE A 9 -21.27 -11.75 -2.12
N THR A 10 -21.43 -11.63 -0.81
CA THR A 10 -21.56 -10.32 -0.19
C THR A 10 -20.18 -9.69 -0.24
N ASP A 11 -19.99 -8.74 -1.15
CA ASP A 11 -18.72 -8.05 -1.30
C ASP A 11 -18.25 -7.49 0.05
N VAL A 12 -17.02 -7.83 0.41
CA VAL A 12 -16.38 -7.27 1.61
C VAL A 12 -15.63 -6.02 1.18
N ARG A 13 -16.24 -4.87 1.45
CA ARG A 13 -15.65 -3.56 1.20
C ARG A 13 -14.91 -3.07 2.45
N ALA A 14 -13.67 -2.60 2.28
CA ALA A 14 -12.88 -2.02 3.35
C ALA A 14 -12.21 -0.73 2.86
N ALA A 15 -12.51 0.38 3.54
CA ALA A 15 -11.92 1.67 3.24
C ALA A 15 -10.62 1.85 4.01
N PHE A 16 -9.57 2.35 3.33
CA PHE A 16 -8.33 2.70 4.01
C PHE A 16 -8.58 3.86 4.99
N PRO A 17 -8.11 3.78 6.25
CA PRO A 17 -8.33 4.81 7.25
C PRO A 17 -7.37 5.99 7.00
N LEU A 18 -7.79 6.92 6.14
CA LEU A 18 -7.06 8.17 5.93
C LEU A 18 -7.10 9.01 7.22
N GLY A 19 -5.93 9.36 7.77
CA GLY A 19 -5.80 10.14 9.00
C GLY A 19 -4.69 9.61 9.90
N GLU A 20 -4.78 9.85 11.21
CA GLU A 20 -3.86 9.34 12.24
C GLU A 20 -4.14 7.85 12.57
N ALA A 21 -4.11 6.99 11.55
CA ALA A 21 -4.26 5.55 11.74
C ALA A 21 -2.96 4.95 12.26
N SER A 22 -3.02 4.21 13.37
CA SER A 22 -1.86 3.47 13.85
C SER A 22 -1.57 2.25 12.97
N PRO A 23 -0.31 1.77 12.89
CA PRO A 23 0.04 0.55 12.17
C PRO A 23 -0.78 -0.66 12.61
N ALA A 24 -1.04 -0.77 13.93
CA ALA A 24 -1.89 -1.82 14.49
C ALA A 24 -3.34 -1.74 13.96
N ALA A 25 -3.91 -0.53 13.87
CA ALA A 25 -5.26 -0.34 13.34
C ALA A 25 -5.34 -0.72 11.85
N VAL A 26 -4.33 -0.37 11.05
CA VAL A 26 -4.26 -0.76 9.63
C VAL A 26 -4.08 -2.28 9.49
N ARG A 27 -3.20 -2.89 10.29
CA ARG A 27 -3.04 -4.36 10.32
C ARG A 27 -4.37 -5.06 10.62
N ASP A 28 -5.08 -4.60 11.65
CA ASP A 28 -6.35 -5.21 12.07
C ASP A 28 -7.42 -5.06 11.00
N LEU A 29 -7.52 -3.88 10.38
CA LEU A 29 -8.41 -3.66 9.23
C LEU A 29 -8.12 -4.67 8.11
N VAL A 30 -6.87 -4.76 7.66
CA VAL A 30 -6.49 -5.63 6.54
C VAL A 30 -6.75 -7.09 6.88
N THR A 31 -6.32 -7.54 8.07
CA THR A 31 -6.51 -8.92 8.54
C THR A 31 -7.99 -9.28 8.61
N ASN A 32 -8.82 -8.39 9.17
CA ASN A 32 -10.26 -8.61 9.28
C ASN A 32 -10.95 -8.64 7.92
N ALA A 33 -10.59 -7.74 7.01
CA ALA A 33 -11.15 -7.70 5.66
C ALA A 33 -10.82 -8.97 4.87
N LEU A 34 -9.56 -9.42 4.90
CA LEU A 34 -9.12 -10.67 4.26
C LEU A 34 -9.85 -11.89 4.85
N THR A 35 -9.90 -11.99 6.18
CA THR A 35 -10.59 -13.11 6.86
C THR A 35 -12.07 -13.15 6.54
N ASN A 36 -12.74 -11.99 6.54
CA ASN A 36 -14.16 -11.89 6.22
C ASN A 36 -14.44 -12.25 4.76
N ALA A 37 -13.64 -11.75 3.81
CA ALA A 37 -13.78 -12.08 2.40
C ALA A 37 -13.58 -13.59 2.15
N ALA A 38 -12.54 -14.18 2.75
CA ALA A 38 -12.27 -15.61 2.68
C ALA A 38 -13.45 -16.43 3.25
N SER A 39 -14.02 -16.03 4.39
CA SER A 39 -15.19 -16.70 4.99
C SER A 39 -16.43 -16.68 4.09
N LYS A 40 -16.50 -15.74 3.14
CA LYS A 40 -17.56 -15.59 2.14
C LYS A 40 -17.20 -16.16 0.77
N GLY A 41 -16.00 -16.74 0.62
CA GLY A 41 -15.51 -17.32 -0.63
C GLY A 41 -15.11 -16.30 -1.70
N GLY A 42 -14.73 -15.08 -1.30
CA GLY A 42 -14.32 -14.01 -2.21
C GLY A 42 -13.02 -13.32 -1.79
N VAL A 43 -12.71 -12.22 -2.48
CA VAL A 43 -11.60 -11.32 -2.15
C VAL A 43 -12.14 -9.94 -1.74
N PRO A 44 -11.42 -9.16 -0.92
CA PRO A 44 -11.86 -7.83 -0.54
C PRO A 44 -11.91 -6.87 -1.75
N ILE A 45 -12.79 -5.88 -1.64
CA ILE A 45 -12.75 -4.66 -2.44
C ILE A 45 -12.24 -3.55 -1.53
N TRP A 46 -11.05 -3.05 -1.82
CA TRP A 46 -10.43 -1.94 -1.13
C TRP A 46 -10.89 -0.63 -1.71
N THR A 47 -11.25 0.33 -0.87
CA THR A 47 -11.64 1.66 -1.33
C THR A 47 -10.71 2.72 -0.77
N LEU A 48 -10.37 3.70 -1.61
CA LEU A 48 -9.73 4.94 -1.17
C LEU A 48 -10.85 5.99 -0.99
N PRO A 49 -11.11 6.49 0.23
CA PRO A 49 -12.13 7.53 0.44
C PRO A 49 -11.84 8.78 -0.41
N ALA A 50 -12.87 9.55 -0.76
CA ALA A 50 -12.69 10.81 -1.50
C ALA A 50 -11.76 11.79 -0.76
N ALA A 51 -11.08 12.65 -1.51
CA ALA A 51 -10.25 13.70 -0.92
C ALA A 51 -11.11 14.72 -0.15
N GLN A 52 -10.58 15.16 0.99
CA GLN A 52 -11.16 16.18 1.85
C GLN A 52 -10.52 17.56 1.60
N SER A 53 -9.27 17.59 1.11
CA SER A 53 -8.52 18.80 0.77
C SER A 53 -7.44 18.54 -0.29
N GLU A 54 -6.92 19.61 -0.89
CA GLU A 54 -5.84 19.57 -1.90
C GLU A 54 -4.46 19.87 -1.28
N THR A 55 -4.30 19.62 0.03
CA THR A 55 -3.02 19.88 0.71
C THR A 55 -1.94 18.87 0.30
N VAL A 56 -0.68 19.30 0.22
CA VAL A 56 0.46 18.42 -0.11
C VAL A 56 0.49 17.17 0.77
N ARG A 57 0.24 17.33 2.09
CA ARG A 57 0.17 16.22 3.03
C ARG A 57 -0.90 15.20 2.66
N GLU A 58 -2.10 15.67 2.31
CA GLU A 58 -3.18 14.79 1.89
C GLU A 58 -2.86 14.06 0.58
N LEU A 59 -2.31 14.77 -0.40
CA LEU A 59 -1.89 14.16 -1.67
C LEU A 59 -0.87 13.02 -1.45
N ARG A 60 0.11 13.22 -0.56
CA ARG A 60 1.10 12.19 -0.16
C ARG A 60 0.43 11.01 0.53
N LEU A 61 -0.42 11.26 1.53
CA LEU A 61 -1.17 10.22 2.22
C LEU A 61 -2.00 9.36 1.26
N ARG A 62 -2.63 10.00 0.26
CA ARG A 62 -3.43 9.30 -0.75
C ARG A 62 -2.58 8.41 -1.66
N ARG A 63 -1.44 8.90 -2.16
CA ARG A 63 -0.50 8.10 -2.96
C ARG A 63 0.05 6.91 -2.17
N MET A 64 0.44 7.14 -0.91
CA MET A 64 0.86 6.10 0.03
C MET A 64 -0.22 5.03 0.18
N ALA A 65 -1.45 5.43 0.50
CA ALA A 65 -2.57 4.52 0.67
C ALA A 65 -2.88 3.76 -0.62
N LEU A 66 -2.88 4.42 -1.77
CA LEU A 66 -3.11 3.79 -3.07
C LEU A 66 -2.09 2.67 -3.35
N LEU A 67 -0.79 2.97 -3.25
CA LEU A 67 0.25 1.97 -3.48
C LEU A 67 0.18 0.83 -2.44
N PHE A 68 -0.17 1.14 -1.19
CA PHE A 68 -0.34 0.13 -0.15
C PHE A 68 -1.49 -0.84 -0.50
N LEU A 69 -2.66 -0.30 -0.86
CA LEU A 69 -3.83 -1.08 -1.25
C LEU A 69 -3.58 -1.92 -2.51
N LEU A 70 -2.83 -1.38 -3.48
CA LEU A 70 -2.43 -2.11 -4.69
C LEU A 70 -1.52 -3.32 -4.38
N GLY A 71 -0.89 -3.34 -3.21
CA GLY A 71 -0.06 -4.46 -2.74
C GLY A 71 -0.83 -5.51 -1.96
N LEU A 72 -2.16 -5.39 -1.84
CA LEU A 72 -3.02 -6.34 -1.14
C LEU A 72 -3.77 -7.28 -2.10
N PRO A 73 -4.15 -8.48 -1.63
CA PRO A 73 -5.08 -9.33 -2.37
C PRO A 73 -6.44 -8.66 -2.54
N GLY A 74 -7.01 -8.78 -3.74
CA GLY A 74 -8.34 -8.25 -4.06
C GLY A 74 -8.32 -7.15 -5.11
N GLN A 75 -9.40 -6.36 -5.13
CA GLN A 75 -9.59 -5.29 -6.09
C GLN A 75 -9.51 -3.94 -5.38
N VAL A 76 -8.87 -2.95 -6.01
CA VAL A 76 -8.89 -1.57 -5.54
C VAL A 76 -9.91 -0.81 -6.37
N GLU A 77 -10.96 -0.31 -5.72
CA GLU A 77 -11.95 0.58 -6.32
C GLU A 77 -11.56 2.02 -5.97
N CYS A 78 -11.04 2.72 -6.98
CA CYS A 78 -10.56 4.09 -6.89
C CYS A 78 -10.90 4.80 -8.20
N ASP A 79 -11.38 6.03 -8.10
CA ASP A 79 -11.59 6.91 -9.25
C ASP A 79 -10.22 7.49 -9.66
N ILE A 80 -9.53 6.78 -10.55
CA ILE A 80 -8.19 7.14 -11.00
C ILE A 80 -8.19 8.49 -11.74
N ASP A 81 -9.26 8.84 -12.44
CA ASP A 81 -9.33 10.12 -13.13
C ASP A 81 -9.48 11.27 -12.13
N ALA A 82 -10.26 11.07 -11.07
CA ALA A 82 -10.32 12.02 -9.96
C ALA A 82 -8.97 12.14 -9.22
N GLU A 83 -8.27 11.02 -8.99
CA GLU A 83 -6.92 11.05 -8.40
C GLU A 83 -5.94 11.79 -9.31
N ARG A 84 -5.95 11.54 -10.62
CA ARG A 84 -5.10 12.26 -11.58
C ARG A 84 -5.33 13.75 -11.52
N ILE A 85 -6.58 14.20 -11.63
CA ILE A 85 -6.94 15.63 -11.58
C ILE A 85 -6.46 16.28 -10.27
N LEU A 86 -6.63 15.57 -9.16
CA LEU A 86 -6.24 16.04 -7.84
C LEU A 86 -4.71 16.14 -7.68
N GLN A 87 -3.96 15.27 -8.36
CA GLN A 87 -2.51 15.10 -8.21
C GLN A 87 -1.69 15.81 -9.30
N ASP A 88 -2.32 16.16 -10.44
CA ASP A 88 -1.76 16.92 -11.57
C ASP A 88 -1.56 18.43 -11.29
N ALA A 89 -1.95 18.90 -10.09
CA ALA A 89 -1.45 20.18 -9.59
C ALA A 89 0.09 20.13 -9.57
N PRO A 90 0.82 21.26 -9.76
CA PRO A 90 2.28 21.26 -9.76
C PRO A 90 2.79 20.89 -8.37
N SER A 91 2.87 19.58 -8.14
CA SER A 91 3.37 18.95 -6.94
C SER A 91 4.82 18.61 -7.25
N ASP A 92 5.74 19.07 -6.42
CA ASP A 92 7.17 18.74 -6.50
C ASP A 92 7.45 17.23 -6.22
N SER A 93 6.43 16.36 -6.28
CA SER A 93 6.58 14.93 -6.09
C SER A 93 7.05 14.26 -7.39
N PRO A 94 8.12 13.47 -7.37
CA PRO A 94 8.65 12.82 -8.56
C PRO A 94 7.83 11.64 -9.05
N TYR A 95 6.76 11.24 -8.34
CA TYR A 95 5.92 10.10 -8.71
C TYR A 95 4.43 10.46 -8.81
N SER A 96 3.94 10.43 -10.05
CA SER A 96 2.53 10.57 -10.39
C SER A 96 1.72 9.30 -10.08
N VAL A 97 0.39 9.43 -9.97
CA VAL A 97 -0.52 8.28 -9.84
C VAL A 97 -0.35 7.30 -11.01
N ASP A 98 -0.11 7.82 -12.21
CA ASP A 98 0.10 7.00 -13.40
C ASP A 98 1.38 6.17 -13.33
N GLU A 99 2.48 6.74 -12.83
CA GLU A 99 3.72 5.99 -12.62
C GLU A 99 3.56 4.88 -11.58
N ILE A 100 2.84 5.16 -10.48
CA ILE A 100 2.51 4.15 -9.46
C ILE A 100 1.72 3.00 -10.10
N VAL A 101 0.62 3.33 -10.79
CA VAL A 101 -0.25 2.32 -11.41
C VAL A 101 0.51 1.52 -12.48
N HIS A 102 1.32 2.20 -13.31
CA HIS A 102 2.11 1.57 -14.34
C HIS A 102 3.13 0.58 -13.76
N HIS A 103 3.94 0.99 -12.77
CA HIS A 103 4.92 0.10 -12.14
C HIS A 103 4.27 -1.10 -11.46
N VAL A 104 3.12 -0.91 -10.80
CA VAL A 104 2.35 -2.01 -10.21
C VAL A 104 1.87 -2.99 -11.28
N GLN A 105 1.32 -2.48 -12.39
CA GLN A 105 0.84 -3.32 -13.50
C GLN A 105 1.98 -4.14 -14.11
N THR A 106 3.09 -3.50 -14.48
CA THR A 106 4.27 -4.19 -15.03
C THR A 106 4.79 -5.26 -14.07
N ARG A 107 4.79 -4.97 -12.76
CA ARG A 107 5.23 -5.96 -11.77
C ARG A 107 4.27 -7.15 -11.68
N ARG A 108 2.95 -6.93 -11.73
CA ARG A 108 1.93 -7.99 -11.74
C ARG A 108 1.97 -8.84 -13.01
N GLU A 109 2.28 -8.24 -14.16
CA GLU A 109 2.51 -8.98 -15.42
C GLU A 109 3.70 -9.92 -15.31
N THR A 110 4.73 -9.51 -14.56
CA THR A 110 5.97 -10.28 -14.41
C THR A 110 5.89 -11.34 -13.30
N HIS A 111 5.26 -11.03 -12.16
CA HIS A 111 5.29 -11.85 -10.93
C HIS A 111 3.91 -12.40 -10.53
N GLY A 112 2.89 -12.21 -11.37
CA GLY A 112 1.51 -12.57 -11.09
C GLY A 112 0.79 -11.62 -10.13
N PRO A 113 -0.52 -11.80 -9.95
CA PRO A 113 -1.31 -11.02 -9.00
C PRO A 113 -0.94 -11.35 -7.55
N VAL A 114 -1.14 -10.40 -6.64
CA VAL A 114 -1.05 -10.66 -5.21
C VAL A 114 -2.28 -11.45 -4.78
N THR A 115 -2.10 -12.72 -4.39
CA THR A 115 -3.20 -13.60 -3.96
C THR A 115 -3.25 -13.79 -2.45
N GLU A 116 -2.12 -13.63 -1.78
CA GLU A 116 -1.98 -13.82 -0.34
C GLU A 116 -0.89 -12.91 0.21
N VAL A 117 -1.09 -12.45 1.45
CA VAL A 117 -0.09 -11.68 2.21
C VAL A 117 -0.18 -12.02 3.69
N THR A 118 0.95 -11.93 4.39
CA THR A 118 0.98 -11.82 5.84
C THR A 118 1.14 -10.35 6.22
N VAL A 119 0.39 -9.87 7.22
CA VAL A 119 0.38 -8.46 7.62
C VAL A 119 0.99 -8.30 9.00
N PHE A 120 1.88 -7.35 9.14
CA PHE A 120 2.59 -7.04 10.38
C PHE A 120 2.44 -5.56 10.72
N ALA A 121 2.40 -5.27 12.02
CA ALA A 121 2.44 -3.92 12.55
C ALA A 121 3.77 -3.74 13.28
N ASP A 122 4.34 -2.54 13.18
CA ASP A 122 5.60 -2.13 13.81
C ASP A 122 6.82 -2.94 13.32
N GLY A 123 6.79 -3.31 12.04
CA GLY A 123 7.88 -3.99 11.34
C GLY A 123 7.54 -5.42 10.90
N ALA A 124 8.54 -6.15 10.39
CA ALA A 124 8.44 -7.54 9.92
C ALA A 124 9.18 -8.50 10.86
N PRO A 125 8.68 -9.73 11.07
CA PRO A 125 9.29 -10.69 11.99
C PRO A 125 10.70 -11.11 11.55
N GLY A 126 11.49 -11.58 12.52
CA GLY A 126 12.84 -12.10 12.26
C GLY A 126 13.93 -11.04 12.13
N GLY A 127 13.67 -9.79 12.55
CA GLY A 127 14.66 -8.72 12.59
C GLY A 127 14.97 -8.07 11.24
N ARG A 128 14.20 -8.41 10.19
CA ARG A 128 14.30 -7.80 8.85
C ARG A 128 13.87 -6.33 8.83
N LEU A 129 12.95 -5.98 9.74
CA LEU A 129 12.36 -4.66 9.90
C LEU A 129 11.88 -4.54 11.35
N SER A 130 12.64 -3.86 12.21
CA SER A 130 12.18 -3.51 13.56
C SER A 130 12.16 -1.99 13.68
N ALA A 131 11.07 -1.38 13.23
CA ALA A 131 10.80 0.03 13.44
C ALA A 131 9.33 0.21 13.81
N PRO A 132 9.02 0.80 14.99
CA PRO A 132 7.65 1.18 15.30
C PRO A 132 7.17 2.15 14.23
N GLY A 133 5.97 1.96 13.70
CA GLY A 133 5.39 2.86 12.69
C GLY A 133 5.16 2.32 11.30
N TYR A 134 5.80 1.20 10.94
CA TYR A 134 5.50 0.54 9.68
C TYR A 134 4.30 -0.39 9.81
N VAL A 135 3.42 -0.34 8.81
CA VAL A 135 2.62 -1.51 8.44
C VAL A 135 3.31 -2.19 7.28
N VAL A 136 3.55 -3.50 7.42
CA VAL A 136 4.25 -4.31 6.42
C VAL A 136 3.32 -5.42 5.96
N THR A 137 3.25 -5.63 4.65
CA THR A 137 2.74 -6.89 4.11
C THR A 137 3.87 -7.66 3.43
N GLU A 138 3.93 -8.97 3.65
CA GLU A 138 4.88 -9.87 3.00
C GLU A 138 4.12 -10.90 2.17
N ARG A 139 4.54 -11.06 0.92
CA ARG A 139 4.08 -12.12 0.03
C ARG A 139 4.79 -13.44 0.40
N PRO A 140 4.07 -14.50 0.81
CA PRO A 140 4.70 -15.76 1.23
C PRO A 140 5.46 -16.49 0.12
N ASP A 141 5.06 -16.30 -1.14
CA ASP A 141 5.62 -16.98 -2.32
C ASP A 141 6.95 -16.37 -2.78
N SER A 142 7.09 -15.05 -2.69
CA SER A 142 8.23 -14.30 -3.21
C SER A 142 9.10 -13.67 -2.13
N GLY A 143 8.59 -13.49 -0.91
CA GLY A 143 9.23 -12.67 0.12
C GLY A 143 9.22 -11.18 -0.19
N GLU A 144 8.51 -10.75 -1.23
CA GLU A 144 8.32 -9.32 -1.52
C GLU A 144 7.54 -8.66 -0.39
N MET A 145 7.98 -7.48 0.01
CA MET A 145 7.36 -6.71 1.06
C MET A 145 6.78 -5.40 0.52
N ASN A 146 5.64 -5.01 1.04
CA ASN A 146 5.07 -3.68 0.89
C ASN A 146 5.11 -3.02 2.27
N VAL A 147 5.84 -1.90 2.38
CA VAL A 147 6.14 -1.21 3.63
C VAL A 147 5.57 0.19 3.54
N ALA A 148 4.64 0.55 4.44
CA ALA A 148 4.08 1.89 4.51
C ALA A 148 4.47 2.59 5.80
N ASN A 149 5.11 3.76 5.65
CA ASN A 149 5.32 4.74 6.72
C ASN A 149 4.05 5.56 6.90
N LEU A 150 3.30 5.28 7.96
CA LEU A 150 2.04 5.99 8.24
C LEU A 150 2.25 7.34 8.95
N PHE A 151 3.47 7.64 9.40
CA PHE A 151 3.79 8.86 10.12
C PHE A 151 4.22 9.99 9.19
N ASP A 152 4.16 11.22 9.66
CA ASP A 152 4.63 12.39 8.93
C ASP A 152 6.17 12.48 8.92
N GLU A 153 6.82 11.85 9.89
CA GLU A 153 8.27 11.82 10.05
C GLU A 153 8.95 10.73 9.21
N PRO A 154 10.17 10.99 8.69
CA PRO A 154 11.00 9.95 8.08
C PRO A 154 11.34 8.83 9.06
N MET A 155 11.43 7.60 8.56
CA MET A 155 11.74 6.39 9.33
C MET A 155 12.89 5.60 8.70
N PRO A 156 13.63 4.76 9.46
CA PRO A 156 14.73 3.98 8.91
C PRO A 156 14.30 3.15 7.70
N LEU A 157 15.00 3.31 6.59
CA LEU A 157 14.70 2.60 5.34
C LEU A 157 14.90 1.10 5.56
N PRO A 158 13.92 0.27 5.20
CA PRO A 158 14.08 -1.17 5.25
C PRO A 158 15.16 -1.68 4.30
N ASP A 159 15.86 -2.74 4.72
CA ASP A 159 16.80 -3.44 3.87
C ASP A 159 16.11 -4.13 2.68
N GLY A 160 16.59 -3.86 1.47
CA GLY A 160 16.16 -4.57 0.25
C GLY A 160 16.30 -3.73 -1.01
N THR A 161 15.77 -4.22 -2.13
CA THR A 161 15.74 -3.45 -3.38
C THR A 161 14.38 -2.80 -3.54
N ILE A 162 14.33 -1.46 -3.50
CA ILE A 162 13.09 -0.72 -3.78
C ILE A 162 12.74 -0.91 -5.25
N VAL A 163 11.49 -1.32 -5.50
CA VAL A 163 11.00 -1.61 -6.85
C VAL A 163 9.83 -0.75 -7.27
N VAL A 164 9.08 -0.22 -6.30
CA VAL A 164 8.00 0.76 -6.50
C VAL A 164 7.96 1.67 -5.27
N ALA A 165 7.71 2.96 -5.46
CA ALA A 165 7.54 3.92 -4.37
C ALA A 165 6.35 4.85 -4.67
N SER A 166 5.66 5.32 -3.63
CA SER A 166 4.54 6.25 -3.76
C SER A 166 4.95 7.73 -3.73
N ASP A 167 6.20 7.98 -3.35
CA ASP A 167 6.84 9.29 -3.29
C ASP A 167 8.36 9.06 -3.35
N ASP A 168 9.15 10.14 -3.42
CA ASP A 168 10.61 10.04 -3.45
C ASP A 168 11.14 9.23 -2.25
N PRO A 169 11.61 7.99 -2.42
CA PRO A 169 12.01 7.16 -1.30
C PRO A 169 13.36 7.60 -0.70
N VAL A 170 14.14 8.43 -1.41
CA VAL A 170 15.40 9.03 -0.95
C VAL A 170 15.23 10.50 -0.52
N GLY A 171 14.03 11.06 -0.69
CA GLY A 171 13.75 12.45 -0.35
C GLY A 171 14.61 13.45 -1.16
N PRO A 172 14.62 14.74 -0.78
CA PRO A 172 15.32 15.78 -1.54
C PRO A 172 16.87 15.71 -1.46
N PHE A 173 17.41 14.73 -0.76
CA PHE A 173 18.86 14.59 -0.54
C PHE A 173 19.47 13.63 -1.57
N ASP A 174 20.58 14.09 -2.14
CA ASP A 174 21.41 13.51 -3.22
C ASP A 174 21.32 11.96 -3.35
N PRO A 175 20.97 11.43 -4.55
CA PRO A 175 20.78 9.98 -4.79
C PRO A 175 22.08 9.14 -4.76
N THR A 176 23.22 9.68 -4.30
CA THR A 176 24.53 9.09 -4.54
C THR A 176 25.12 8.17 -3.45
N SER A 177 24.77 8.26 -2.17
CA SER A 177 25.04 7.17 -1.20
C SER A 177 24.34 7.43 0.15
N ASP A 178 23.90 6.37 0.81
CA ASP A 178 23.57 6.34 2.26
C ASP A 178 22.29 7.07 2.71
N ASN A 179 21.26 7.12 1.88
CA ASN A 179 19.94 7.53 2.36
C ASN A 179 19.29 6.39 3.16
N ASP A 180 19.49 6.44 4.48
CA ASP A 180 19.00 5.44 5.43
C ASP A 180 17.56 5.70 5.90
N MET A 181 16.83 6.62 5.27
CA MET A 181 15.52 7.09 5.75
C MET A 181 14.47 7.10 4.64
N LEU A 182 13.35 6.40 4.88
CA LEU A 182 12.12 6.47 4.11
C LEU A 182 11.29 7.68 4.57
N PRO A 183 10.86 8.59 3.67
CA PRO A 183 10.05 9.73 4.07
C PRO A 183 8.71 9.35 4.73
N GLY A 184 8.17 10.29 5.51
CA GLY A 184 6.82 10.18 6.06
C GLY A 184 5.77 10.03 4.96
N LEU A 185 4.65 9.39 5.28
CA LEU A 185 3.52 9.17 4.38
C LEU A 185 3.94 8.58 3.03
N THR A 186 4.76 7.54 3.08
CA THR A 186 5.33 6.89 1.90
C THR A 186 5.20 5.38 2.00
N THR A 187 4.74 4.77 0.92
CA THR A 187 4.75 3.33 0.72
C THR A 187 5.85 2.98 -0.26
N ILE A 188 6.58 1.90 0.02
CA ILE A 188 7.52 1.28 -0.91
C ILE A 188 7.24 -0.21 -1.03
N TRP A 189 7.50 -0.74 -2.21
CA TRP A 189 7.60 -2.18 -2.44
C TRP A 189 9.06 -2.56 -2.53
N ILE A 190 9.41 -3.66 -1.89
CA ILE A 190 10.78 -4.12 -1.71
C ILE A 190 10.88 -5.56 -2.14
N ALA A 191 11.82 -5.85 -3.04
CA ALA A 191 12.21 -7.20 -3.36
C ALA A 191 13.33 -7.67 -2.42
N PRO A 192 13.32 -8.94 -1.96
CA PRO A 192 14.46 -9.50 -1.24
C PRO A 192 15.73 -9.44 -2.09
N LYS A 193 16.88 -9.24 -1.44
CA LYS A 193 18.22 -9.27 -2.07
C LYS A 193 18.60 -10.68 -2.51
#